data_AF-A0A2E1PNG8-F1
#
_entry.id   AF-A0A2E1PNG8-F1
#
_cell.length_a   1.000
_cell.length_b   1.000
_cell.length_c   1.000
_cell.angle_alpha   90.00
_cell.angle_beta   90.00
_cell.angle_gamma   90.00
#
_symmetry.space_group_name_H-M   'P 1'
#
loop_
_entity.id
_entity.type
_entity.pdbx_description
1 polymer ?
#
loop_
_entity_poly.entity_id
_entity_poly.type
_entity_poly.pdbx_seq_one_letter_code
_entity_poly.pdbx_strand_id
1 'polypeptide(L)'
;MSNSLDRENQHPGYFKSPWPVECGGNRRQKAAKGGLFAKGANAKVESVLSGKWNVMVVRRDKNEFYLGGTMPFFNGPKPFGWLQRIDPVTLETISESPNLPCGDHVWCGAIAVHNNGNIIKVNGNFMHVLNSKCQVLIEKQLPIDQAHNGLLILSDGTIVTKDCRLENQSNSSITRLNPDNLEVIETIQLPEGSMGR
;
A
#
# COMPACT_ATOMS: atom_id res chain seq x y z
N MET A 1 29.44 -4.38 -7.36
CA MET A 1 28.77 -3.18 -6.82
C MET A 1 28.02 -3.60 -5.56
N SER A 2 28.23 -2.96 -4.41
CA SER A 2 27.44 -3.28 -3.22
C SER A 2 26.03 -2.74 -3.43
N ASN A 3 25.01 -3.57 -3.20
CA ASN A 3 23.63 -3.08 -3.25
C ASN A 3 23.45 -2.06 -2.12
N SER A 4 23.02 -0.84 -2.46
CA SER A 4 22.63 0.15 -1.46
C SER A 4 21.50 -0.42 -0.60
N LEU A 5 21.62 -0.26 0.72
CA LEU A 5 20.61 -0.70 1.67
C LEU A 5 19.66 0.44 2.01
N ASP A 6 18.37 0.15 2.06
CA ASP A 6 17.30 1.15 2.28
C ASP A 6 17.38 1.77 3.69
N ARG A 7 18.02 1.05 4.63
CA ARG A 7 18.35 1.55 5.97
C ARG A 7 19.48 2.59 5.99
N GLU A 8 20.32 2.64 4.96
CA GLU A 8 21.45 3.58 4.88
C GLU A 8 21.13 4.82 4.06
N ASN A 9 20.35 4.67 2.99
CA ASN A 9 20.03 5.76 2.06
C ASN A 9 18.51 5.91 1.92
N GLN A 10 18.03 7.16 1.91
CA GLN A 10 16.63 7.43 1.60
C GLN A 10 16.33 7.10 0.13
N HIS A 11 15.17 6.50 -0.11
CA HIS A 11 14.65 6.24 -1.45
C HIS A 11 13.85 7.45 -1.91
N PRO A 12 14.26 8.15 -3.00
CA PRO A 12 13.47 9.24 -3.56
C PRO A 12 12.05 8.78 -3.89
N GLY A 13 11.08 9.70 -3.78
CA GLY A 13 9.66 9.40 -3.92
C GLY A 13 8.98 8.86 -2.66
N TYR A 14 9.71 8.16 -1.79
CA TYR A 14 9.16 7.65 -0.53
C TYR A 14 9.43 8.57 0.67
N PHE A 15 8.55 8.51 1.66
CA PHE A 15 8.76 9.16 2.94
C PHE A 15 10.02 8.63 3.63
N LYS A 16 10.69 9.47 4.43
CA LYS A 16 11.88 9.09 5.20
C LYS A 16 11.51 8.19 6.38
N SER A 17 11.24 6.93 6.07
CA SER A 17 10.86 5.86 7.01
C SER A 17 11.64 4.58 6.70
N PRO A 18 11.88 3.70 7.68
CA PRO A 18 12.51 2.41 7.41
C PRO A 18 11.64 1.42 6.58
N TRP A 19 10.36 1.73 6.39
CA TRP A 19 9.33 0.83 5.84
C TRP A 19 8.14 1.65 5.29
N PRO A 20 8.40 2.54 4.31
CA PRO A 20 7.38 3.44 3.76
C PRO A 20 6.46 2.72 2.77
N VAL A 21 6.71 1.45 2.43
CA VAL A 21 5.94 0.71 1.42
C VAL A 21 5.82 -0.75 1.82
N GLU A 22 4.63 -1.31 1.63
CA GLU A 22 4.29 -2.61 2.18
C GLU A 22 5.11 -3.76 1.60
N CYS A 23 5.71 -3.64 0.42
CA CYS A 23 6.56 -4.67 -0.19
C CYS A 23 8.07 -4.47 0.08
N GLY A 24 8.47 -3.38 0.76
CA GLY A 24 9.88 -2.97 0.85
C GLY A 24 10.40 -2.27 -0.41
N GLY A 25 9.51 -1.82 -1.29
CA GLY A 25 9.83 -0.99 -2.45
C GLY A 25 10.47 -1.78 -3.59
N ASN A 26 11.09 -1.06 -4.52
CA ASN A 26 11.75 -1.63 -5.69
C ASN A 26 12.90 -2.59 -5.35
N ARG A 27 13.52 -2.44 -4.18
CA ARG A 27 14.57 -3.34 -3.67
C ARG A 27 14.05 -4.43 -2.74
N ARG A 28 12.74 -4.42 -2.43
CA ARG A 28 12.07 -5.34 -1.50
C ARG A 28 12.78 -5.45 -0.13
N GLN A 29 13.31 -4.32 0.37
CA GLN A 29 13.96 -4.27 1.67
C GLN A 29 13.01 -3.66 2.71
N LYS A 30 12.68 -4.42 3.75
CA LYS A 30 12.00 -3.93 4.96
C LYS A 30 13.01 -3.90 6.10
N ALA A 31 13.87 -2.90 6.10
CA ALA A 31 15.02 -2.89 6.99
C ALA A 31 15.09 -1.59 7.79
N ALA A 32 15.36 -1.72 9.09
CA ALA A 32 15.70 -0.61 9.97
C ALA A 32 17.13 -0.77 10.49
N LYS A 33 17.74 0.34 10.93
CA LYS A 33 18.99 0.30 11.70
C LYS A 33 18.73 -0.26 13.10
N GLY A 34 19.73 -0.95 13.65
CA GLY A 34 19.67 -1.56 14.98
C GLY A 34 19.52 -3.08 14.94
N GLY A 35 18.96 -3.65 16.01
CA GLY A 35 18.72 -5.08 16.16
C GLY A 35 17.57 -5.34 17.12
N LEU A 36 17.08 -6.58 17.15
CA LEU A 36 16.02 -6.98 18.09
C LEU A 36 16.50 -7.02 19.54
N PHE A 37 17.82 -7.17 19.77
CA PHE A 37 18.46 -7.28 21.09
C PHE A 37 17.71 -8.19 22.08
N ALA A 38 17.11 -9.28 21.58
CA ALA A 38 16.14 -10.09 22.32
C ALA A 38 16.76 -11.04 23.37
N LYS A 39 18.08 -11.03 23.58
CA LYS A 39 18.74 -11.94 24.51
C LYS A 39 18.31 -11.62 25.94
N GLY A 40 17.66 -12.59 26.60
CA GLY A 40 17.12 -12.42 27.97
C GLY A 40 15.81 -11.62 28.03
N ALA A 41 15.21 -11.27 26.89
CA ALA A 41 13.91 -10.64 26.85
C ALA A 41 12.76 -11.66 26.95
N ASN A 42 11.63 -11.24 27.52
CA ASN A 42 10.40 -12.01 27.50
C ASN A 42 9.56 -11.61 26.29
N ALA A 43 9.25 -12.56 25.41
CA ALA A 43 8.36 -12.32 24.29
C ALA A 43 6.92 -12.13 24.77
N LYS A 44 6.22 -11.15 24.20
CA LYS A 44 4.78 -10.96 24.36
C LYS A 44 4.14 -10.97 22.98
N VAL A 45 2.92 -11.51 22.91
CA VAL A 45 2.13 -11.55 21.69
C VAL A 45 0.81 -10.85 21.98
N GLU A 46 0.54 -9.81 21.20
CA GLU A 46 -0.75 -9.14 21.17
C GLU A 46 -1.46 -9.52 19.87
N SER A 47 -2.76 -9.81 19.93
CA SER A 47 -3.54 -10.13 18.75
C SER A 47 -4.94 -9.53 18.84
N VAL A 48 -5.46 -9.07 17.70
CA VAL A 48 -6.78 -8.47 17.58
C VAL A 48 -7.51 -9.12 16.41
N LEU A 49 -8.77 -9.48 16.62
CA LEU A 49 -9.68 -9.94 15.57
C LEU A 49 -10.54 -8.76 15.10
N SER A 50 -10.24 -8.24 13.90
CA SER A 50 -10.94 -7.07 13.35
C SER A 50 -12.17 -7.43 12.49
N GLY A 51 -12.33 -8.70 12.10
CA GLY A 51 -13.33 -9.12 11.12
C GLY A 51 -13.07 -8.61 9.69
N LYS A 52 -11.88 -8.04 9.44
CA LYS A 52 -11.45 -7.49 8.13
C LYS A 52 -10.32 -8.32 7.55
N TRP A 53 -10.10 -8.20 6.23
CA TRP A 53 -8.90 -8.78 5.60
C TRP A 53 -7.70 -7.86 5.81
N ASN A 54 -7.02 -8.04 6.95
CA ASN A 54 -5.81 -7.30 7.32
C ASN A 54 -4.63 -7.83 6.50
N VAL A 55 -3.99 -7.00 5.67
CA VAL A 55 -2.92 -7.49 4.76
C VAL A 55 -1.60 -6.75 4.93
N MET A 56 -1.63 -5.42 4.95
CA MET A 56 -0.42 -4.63 4.68
C MET A 56 -0.17 -3.60 5.76
N VAL A 57 1.08 -3.51 6.23
CA VAL A 57 1.51 -2.50 7.19
C VAL A 57 2.65 -1.67 6.61
N VAL A 58 2.56 -0.36 6.79
CA VAL A 58 3.66 0.60 6.57
C VAL A 58 3.90 1.42 7.82
N ARG A 59 5.13 1.90 7.96
CA ARG A 59 5.47 2.91 8.95
C ARG A 59 5.67 4.23 8.23
N ARG A 60 4.99 5.28 8.68
CA ARG A 60 5.22 6.66 8.19
C ARG A 60 6.31 7.33 9.01
N ASP A 61 6.10 7.45 10.31
CA ASP A 61 7.00 8.13 11.24
C ASP A 61 7.21 7.30 12.52
N LYS A 62 7.89 7.85 13.52
CA LYS A 62 7.98 7.29 14.87
C LYS A 62 6.57 7.11 15.44
N ASN A 63 6.23 5.86 15.78
CA ASN A 63 4.94 5.45 16.32
C ASN A 63 3.73 5.72 15.39
N GLU A 64 3.96 5.89 14.08
CA GLU A 64 2.88 5.99 13.09
C GLU A 64 2.89 4.77 12.17
N PHE A 65 1.99 3.83 12.48
CA PHE A 65 1.81 2.59 11.74
C PHE A 65 0.43 2.58 11.11
N TYR A 66 0.38 2.22 9.84
CA TYR A 66 -0.86 2.15 9.08
C TYR A 66 -1.06 0.74 8.57
N LEU A 67 -2.20 0.15 8.95
CA LEU A 67 -2.70 -1.13 8.49
C LEU A 67 -3.73 -0.88 7.39
N GLY A 68 -3.57 -1.56 6.25
CA GLY A 68 -4.48 -1.47 5.12
C GLY A 68 -4.98 -2.84 4.69
N GLY A 69 -6.17 -2.83 4.10
CA GLY A 69 -6.79 -4.02 3.56
C GLY A 69 -8.04 -3.75 2.75
N THR A 70 -8.80 -4.82 2.55
CA THR A 70 -10.13 -4.82 1.92
C THR A 70 -11.10 -5.54 2.82
N MET A 71 -12.39 -5.23 2.71
CA MET A 71 -13.42 -6.12 3.21
C MET A 71 -13.57 -7.25 2.17
N PRO A 72 -13.28 -8.51 2.52
CA PRO A 72 -13.38 -9.62 1.60
C PRO A 72 -14.84 -9.92 1.37
N PHE A 73 -15.24 -10.20 0.13
CA PHE A 73 -16.65 -10.50 -0.04
C PHE A 73 -17.07 -11.27 -1.29
N PHE A 74 -17.66 -12.46 -1.09
CA PHE A 74 -18.23 -13.27 -2.17
C PHE A 74 -19.79 -13.35 -2.15
N ASN A 75 -20.54 -13.11 -1.04
CA ASN A 75 -22.03 -13.26 -0.92
C ASN A 75 -22.76 -12.41 0.19
N GLY A 76 -23.49 -11.28 -0.12
CA GLY A 76 -23.88 -10.09 0.75
C GLY A 76 -23.26 -8.66 0.40
N PRO A 77 -22.83 -7.74 1.33
CA PRO A 77 -22.58 -6.31 1.02
C PRO A 77 -21.34 -6.02 0.13
N LYS A 78 -21.38 -4.90 -0.62
CA LYS A 78 -20.32 -4.49 -1.55
C LYS A 78 -18.93 -4.40 -0.88
N PRO A 79 -17.86 -4.87 -1.54
CA PRO A 79 -16.51 -4.78 -0.97
C PRO A 79 -16.04 -3.34 -0.93
N PHE A 80 -15.18 -3.04 0.04
CA PHE A 80 -14.55 -1.74 0.19
C PHE A 80 -13.16 -1.90 0.79
N GLY A 81 -12.27 -0.99 0.42
CA GLY A 81 -10.98 -0.82 1.05
C GLY A 81 -11.09 -0.04 2.35
N TRP A 82 -10.07 -0.18 3.19
CA TRP A 82 -9.93 0.62 4.40
C TRP A 82 -8.46 0.87 4.73
N LEU A 83 -8.20 1.89 5.53
CA LEU A 83 -6.90 2.21 6.10
C LEU A 83 -7.09 2.60 7.57
N GLN A 84 -6.32 1.98 8.46
CA GLN A 84 -6.32 2.27 9.89
C GLN A 84 -4.94 2.72 10.33
N ARG A 85 -4.86 3.79 11.10
CA ARG A 85 -3.70 4.08 11.95
C ARG A 85 -3.86 3.26 13.22
N ILE A 86 -2.85 2.48 13.58
CA ILE A 86 -2.89 1.58 14.74
C ILE A 86 -1.81 1.93 15.76
N ASP A 87 -2.10 1.66 17.03
CA ASP A 87 -1.05 1.60 18.05
C ASP A 87 -0.19 0.35 17.80
N PRO A 88 1.15 0.47 17.67
CA PRO A 88 2.01 -0.66 17.33
C PRO A 88 2.22 -1.66 18.48
N VAL A 89 1.76 -1.35 19.69
CA VAL A 89 1.84 -2.21 20.87
C VAL A 89 0.50 -2.87 21.14
N THR A 90 -0.58 -2.09 21.28
CA THR A 90 -1.92 -2.62 21.61
C THR A 90 -2.71 -3.09 20.39
N LEU A 91 -2.29 -2.69 19.18
CA LEU A 91 -3.00 -2.89 17.91
C LEU A 91 -4.37 -2.20 17.84
N GLU A 92 -4.70 -1.34 18.82
CA GLU A 92 -5.94 -0.56 18.81
C GLU A 92 -5.95 0.44 17.66
N THR A 93 -7.13 0.63 17.07
CA THR A 93 -7.32 1.61 16.00
C THR A 93 -7.34 3.02 16.60
N ILE A 94 -6.40 3.86 16.17
CA ILE A 94 -6.31 5.28 16.54
C ILE A 94 -7.19 6.13 15.63
N SER A 95 -7.19 5.83 14.33
CA SER A 95 -8.06 6.49 13.33
C SER A 95 -8.29 5.56 12.14
N GLU A 96 -9.43 5.72 11.46
CA GLU A 96 -9.82 4.91 10.32
C GLU A 96 -10.35 5.78 9.18
N SER A 97 -10.09 5.36 7.94
CA SER A 97 -10.67 5.97 6.75
C SER A 97 -12.17 5.71 6.65
N PRO A 98 -12.94 6.50 5.87
CA PRO A 98 -14.22 6.01 5.38
C PRO A 98 -14.04 4.71 4.60
N ASN A 99 -15.15 4.03 4.29
CA ASN A 99 -15.14 2.91 3.34
C ASN A 99 -14.65 3.40 1.99
N LEU A 100 -13.51 2.87 1.54
CA LEU A 100 -12.87 3.28 0.30
C LEU A 100 -13.44 2.44 -0.86
N PRO A 101 -13.99 3.03 -1.92
CA PRO A 101 -14.45 2.28 -3.08
C PRO A 101 -13.31 1.49 -3.73
N CYS A 102 -13.69 0.39 -4.36
CA CYS A 102 -12.77 -0.55 -5.03
C CYS A 102 -13.31 -1.07 -6.37
N GLY A 103 -14.40 -0.48 -6.89
CA GLY A 103 -15.06 -0.90 -8.12
C GLY A 103 -15.56 -2.34 -8.09
N ASP A 104 -16.06 -2.78 -6.93
CA ASP A 104 -16.53 -4.15 -6.68
C ASP A 104 -15.45 -5.25 -6.82
N HIS A 105 -14.16 -4.88 -6.96
CA HIS A 105 -13.04 -5.82 -7.03
C HIS A 105 -12.56 -6.25 -5.64
N VAL A 106 -12.62 -7.55 -5.35
CA VAL A 106 -12.18 -8.12 -4.06
C VAL A 106 -10.67 -8.36 -4.07
N TRP A 107 -9.88 -7.30 -3.98
CA TRP A 107 -8.42 -7.39 -3.87
C TRP A 107 -7.84 -6.30 -2.98
N CYS A 108 -6.97 -6.67 -2.05
CA CYS A 108 -6.44 -5.76 -1.03
C CYS A 108 -5.53 -4.66 -1.60
N GLY A 109 -4.81 -4.94 -2.69
CA GLY A 109 -3.94 -4.01 -3.39
C GLY A 109 -2.61 -3.76 -2.68
N ALA A 110 -2.24 -2.48 -2.51
CA ALA A 110 -0.97 -2.05 -1.95
C ALA A 110 -1.11 -0.72 -1.18
N ILE A 111 -0.19 -0.46 -0.24
CA ILE A 111 -0.06 0.84 0.42
C ILE A 111 1.40 1.32 0.42
N ALA A 112 1.61 2.62 0.24
CA ALA A 112 2.90 3.28 0.46
C ALA A 112 2.72 4.69 1.02
N VAL A 113 3.79 5.24 1.59
CA VAL A 113 3.88 6.60 2.10
C VAL A 113 4.76 7.39 1.13
N HIS A 114 4.15 8.35 0.45
CA HIS A 114 4.80 9.23 -0.49
C HIS A 114 5.71 10.24 0.22
N ASN A 115 6.69 10.84 -0.48
CA ASN A 115 7.66 11.77 0.10
C ASN A 115 7.02 12.96 0.84
N ASN A 116 5.82 13.39 0.41
CA ASN A 116 5.04 14.47 1.00
C ASN A 116 4.31 14.04 2.28
N GLY A 117 4.40 12.76 2.66
CA GLY A 117 3.82 12.20 3.87
C GLY A 117 2.39 11.70 3.71
N ASN A 118 1.80 11.77 2.52
CA ASN A 118 0.49 11.16 2.26
C ASN A 118 0.61 9.65 2.12
N ILE A 119 -0.44 8.94 2.51
CA ILE A 119 -0.58 7.50 2.32
C ILE A 119 -1.30 7.27 1.00
N ILE A 120 -0.62 6.59 0.08
CA ILE A 120 -1.16 6.13 -1.19
C ILE A 120 -1.66 4.72 -1.01
N LYS A 121 -2.92 4.46 -1.37
CA LYS A 121 -3.53 3.14 -1.32
C LYS A 121 -4.19 2.83 -2.65
N VAL A 122 -3.76 1.73 -3.27
CA VAL A 122 -4.52 1.13 -4.37
C VAL A 122 -5.38 0.00 -3.80
N ASN A 123 -6.64 -0.06 -4.19
CA ASN A 123 -7.56 -1.10 -3.78
C ASN A 123 -8.60 -1.33 -4.87
N GLY A 124 -8.71 -2.57 -5.35
CA GLY A 124 -9.48 -2.86 -6.55
C GLY A 124 -9.00 -2.03 -7.75
N ASN A 125 -9.91 -1.34 -8.44
CA ASN A 125 -9.59 -0.39 -9.52
C ASN A 125 -9.57 1.07 -9.04
N PHE A 126 -9.36 1.36 -7.75
CA PHE A 126 -9.27 2.72 -7.22
C PHE A 126 -7.90 3.03 -6.63
N MET A 127 -7.50 4.30 -6.79
CA MET A 127 -6.35 4.91 -6.13
C MET A 127 -6.84 5.97 -5.14
N HIS A 128 -6.29 5.91 -3.93
CA HIS A 128 -6.66 6.76 -2.79
C HIS A 128 -5.42 7.44 -2.25
N VAL A 129 -5.49 8.76 -2.06
CA VAL A 129 -4.49 9.55 -1.34
C VAL A 129 -5.10 9.99 -0.03
N LEU A 130 -4.50 9.58 1.09
CA LEU A 130 -4.97 9.90 2.44
C LEU A 130 -3.92 10.67 3.22
N ASN A 131 -4.37 11.54 4.13
CA ASN A 131 -3.48 12.19 5.10
C ASN A 131 -3.17 11.27 6.30
N SER A 132 -2.31 11.74 7.21
CA SER A 132 -1.89 11.00 8.42
C SER A 132 -3.01 10.76 9.46
N LYS A 133 -4.21 11.29 9.24
CA LYS A 133 -5.41 11.04 10.05
C LYS A 133 -6.38 10.09 9.35
N CYS A 134 -5.93 9.40 8.29
CA CYS A 134 -6.74 8.53 7.43
C CYS A 134 -7.89 9.24 6.70
N GLN A 135 -7.82 10.57 6.51
CA GLN A 135 -8.82 11.30 5.75
C GLN A 135 -8.45 11.28 4.26
N VAL A 136 -9.43 11.00 3.41
CA VAL A 136 -9.25 11.01 1.95
C VAL A 136 -9.02 12.45 1.49
N LEU A 137 -7.92 12.67 0.78
CA LEU A 137 -7.58 13.92 0.12
C LEU A 137 -8.00 13.89 -1.34
N ILE A 138 -7.69 12.80 -2.03
CA ILE A 138 -7.95 12.60 -3.46
C ILE A 138 -8.28 11.13 -3.68
N GLU A 139 -9.28 10.88 -4.53
CA GLU A 139 -9.69 9.54 -4.93
C GLU A 139 -9.90 9.52 -6.45
N LYS A 140 -9.50 8.41 -7.09
CA LYS A 140 -9.72 8.21 -8.52
C LYS A 140 -9.98 6.76 -8.86
N GLN A 141 -11.00 6.51 -9.67
CA GLN A 141 -11.16 5.26 -10.40
C GLN A 141 -10.12 5.19 -11.53
N LEU A 142 -9.35 4.12 -11.54
CA LEU A 142 -8.31 3.83 -12.53
C LEU A 142 -8.94 3.49 -13.89
N PRO A 143 -8.24 3.78 -15.00
CA PRO A 143 -8.77 3.57 -16.35
C PRO A 143 -8.96 2.09 -16.71
N ILE A 144 -8.24 1.20 -16.02
CA ILE A 144 -8.33 -0.24 -16.23
C ILE A 144 -9.27 -0.82 -15.19
N ASP A 145 -10.41 -1.34 -15.65
CA ASP A 145 -11.40 -1.98 -14.78
C ASP A 145 -10.96 -3.39 -14.36
N GLN A 146 -9.97 -3.43 -13.46
CA GLN A 146 -9.45 -4.63 -12.82
C GLN A 146 -8.93 -4.29 -11.42
N ALA A 147 -8.87 -5.31 -10.57
CA ALA A 147 -8.06 -5.27 -9.36
C ALA A 147 -6.60 -4.90 -9.68
N HIS A 148 -5.99 -4.01 -8.90
CA HIS A 148 -4.57 -3.70 -8.99
C HIS A 148 -3.82 -4.24 -7.78
N ASN A 149 -2.70 -4.94 -8.00
CA ASN A 149 -1.99 -5.67 -6.95
C ASN A 149 -0.89 -4.86 -6.25
N GLY A 150 -0.24 -4.00 -7.02
CA GLY A 150 1.01 -3.36 -6.62
C GLY A 150 0.93 -1.87 -6.79
N LEU A 151 1.68 -1.16 -5.95
CA LEU A 151 2.02 0.23 -6.20
C LEU A 151 3.47 0.48 -5.85
N LEU A 152 4.15 1.25 -6.69
CA LEU A 152 5.48 1.77 -6.47
C LEU A 152 5.43 3.29 -6.63
N ILE A 153 6.38 3.97 -5.99
CA ILE A 153 6.59 5.40 -6.18
C ILE A 153 7.95 5.52 -6.85
N LEU A 154 7.98 6.18 -8.00
CA LEU A 154 9.20 6.41 -8.75
C LEU A 154 10.02 7.53 -8.10
N SER A 155 11.28 7.67 -8.51
CA SER A 155 12.20 8.65 -7.91
C SER A 155 11.75 10.10 -8.06
N ASP A 156 10.90 10.39 -9.05
CA ASP A 156 10.29 11.69 -9.30
C ASP A 156 8.99 11.92 -8.50
N GLY A 157 8.56 10.96 -7.69
CA GLY A 157 7.32 11.00 -6.90
C GLY A 157 6.08 10.49 -7.64
N THR A 158 6.15 10.20 -8.94
CA THR A 158 5.00 9.65 -9.65
C THR A 158 4.67 8.23 -9.17
N ILE A 159 3.38 7.91 -9.17
CA ILE A 159 2.86 6.64 -8.68
C ILE A 159 2.75 5.69 -9.87
N VAL A 160 3.14 4.44 -9.69
CA VAL A 160 2.96 3.38 -10.68
C VAL A 160 2.17 2.25 -10.06
N THR A 161 1.13 1.79 -10.75
CA THR A 161 0.33 0.63 -10.34
C THR A 161 0.07 -0.30 -11.52
N LYS A 162 -0.17 -1.58 -11.23
CA LYS A 162 -0.36 -2.64 -12.22
C LYS A 162 -1.63 -3.42 -11.93
N ASP A 163 -2.46 -3.64 -12.95
CA ASP A 163 -3.64 -4.51 -12.85
C ASP A 163 -3.27 -6.00 -12.80
N CYS A 164 -4.05 -6.74 -12.03
CA CYS A 164 -4.06 -8.18 -11.95
C CYS A 164 -4.69 -8.77 -13.21
N ARG A 165 -4.05 -9.80 -13.77
CA ARG A 165 -4.65 -10.67 -14.78
C ARG A 165 -4.44 -12.12 -14.40
N LEU A 166 -5.52 -12.89 -14.40
CA LEU A 166 -5.46 -14.34 -14.29
C LEU A 166 -4.88 -14.95 -15.56
N GLU A 167 -4.43 -16.20 -15.45
CA GLU A 167 -4.01 -17.00 -16.59
C GLU A 167 -5.14 -17.06 -17.64
N ASN A 168 -4.79 -16.88 -18.92
CA ASN A 168 -5.71 -16.78 -20.07
C ASN A 168 -6.58 -15.52 -20.14
N GLN A 169 -6.35 -14.51 -19.29
CA GLN A 169 -6.90 -13.17 -19.51
C GLN A 169 -6.01 -12.35 -20.45
N SER A 170 -6.47 -11.15 -20.82
CA SER A 170 -5.67 -10.20 -21.60
C SER A 170 -4.40 -9.79 -20.87
N ASN A 171 -3.49 -9.14 -21.61
CA ASN A 171 -2.28 -8.59 -21.03
C ASN A 171 -2.57 -7.59 -19.91
N SER A 172 -1.71 -7.61 -18.89
CA SER A 172 -1.72 -6.62 -17.81
C SER A 172 -1.17 -5.28 -18.30
N SER A 173 -1.43 -4.23 -17.55
CA SER A 173 -1.01 -2.87 -17.85
C SER A 173 -0.35 -2.23 -16.62
N ILE A 174 0.51 -1.27 -16.87
CA ILE A 174 1.09 -0.39 -15.88
C ILE A 174 0.50 0.99 -16.10
N THR A 175 -0.12 1.57 -15.07
CA THR A 175 -0.63 2.95 -15.10
C THR A 175 0.22 3.82 -14.19
N ARG A 176 0.71 4.94 -14.73
CA ARG A 176 1.47 5.95 -13.99
C ARG A 176 0.60 7.17 -13.75
N LEU A 177 0.62 7.69 -12.52
CA LEU A 177 -0.21 8.81 -12.08
C LEU A 177 0.63 9.90 -11.43
N ASN A 178 0.16 11.14 -11.58
CA ASN A 178 0.65 12.28 -10.81
C ASN A 178 0.12 12.17 -9.35
N PRO A 179 0.98 12.32 -8.33
CA PRO A 179 0.59 12.09 -6.94
C PRO A 179 -0.32 13.19 -6.36
N ASP A 180 -0.33 14.38 -6.94
CA ASP A 180 -1.03 15.55 -6.42
C ASP A 180 -2.45 15.72 -6.97
N ASN A 181 -2.78 15.06 -8.09
CA ASN A 181 -4.12 15.13 -8.70
C ASN A 181 -4.63 13.78 -9.23
N LEU A 182 -3.81 12.71 -9.16
CA LEU A 182 -4.09 11.40 -9.74
C LEU A 182 -4.38 11.43 -11.25
N GLU A 183 -3.97 12.46 -11.98
CA GLU A 183 -4.07 12.43 -13.44
C GLU A 183 -3.18 11.31 -14.00
N VAL A 184 -3.72 10.58 -14.99
CA VAL A 184 -2.98 9.53 -15.67
C VAL A 184 -1.95 10.19 -16.58
N ILE A 185 -0.68 9.91 -16.33
CA ILE A 185 0.44 10.36 -17.16
C ILE A 185 0.58 9.43 -18.36
N GLU A 186 0.53 8.13 -18.12
CA GLU A 186 0.67 7.09 -19.15
C GLU A 186 0.09 5.76 -18.67
N THR A 187 -0.38 4.96 -19.62
CA THR A 187 -0.71 3.54 -19.42
C THR A 187 0.02 2.72 -20.47
N ILE A 188 0.78 1.73 -20.03
CA ILE A 188 1.60 0.86 -20.88
C ILE A 188 1.07 -0.57 -20.72
N GLN A 189 0.71 -1.21 -21.83
CA GLN A 189 0.36 -2.63 -21.82
C GLN A 189 1.64 -3.49 -21.78
N LEU A 190 1.66 -4.49 -20.91
CA LEU A 190 2.73 -5.47 -20.80
C LEU A 190 2.54 -6.59 -21.85
N PRO A 191 3.57 -7.40 -22.15
CA PRO A 191 3.43 -8.48 -23.13
C PRO A 191 2.62 -9.68 -22.63
N GLU A 192 2.30 -9.73 -21.33
CA GLU A 192 1.62 -10.87 -20.71
C GLU A 192 0.62 -10.44 -19.61
N GLY A 193 -0.36 -11.31 -19.37
CA GLY A 193 -1.20 -11.26 -18.18
C GLY A 193 -0.40 -11.70 -16.95
N SER A 194 -0.56 -11.01 -15.82
CA SER A 194 0.16 -11.34 -14.60
C SER A 194 -0.61 -10.91 -13.36
N MET A 195 -0.76 -11.85 -12.41
CA MET A 195 -1.27 -11.55 -11.07
C MET A 195 -0.20 -10.91 -10.18
N GLY A 196 1.07 -11.23 -10.43
CA GLY A 196 2.20 -10.82 -9.60
C GLY A 196 2.52 -9.33 -9.69
N ARG A 197 3.20 -8.82 -8.66
CA ARG A 197 3.75 -7.45 -8.63
C ARG A 197 5.05 -7.37 -9.40
#